data_AF-A0AA40AEV0-F1
#
_entry.id   AF-A0AA40AEV0-F1
#
_cell.length_a   1.000
_cell.length_b   1.000
_cell.length_c   1.000
_cell.angle_alpha   90.00
_cell.angle_beta   90.00
_cell.angle_gamma   90.00
#
_symmetry.space_group_name_H-M   'P 1'
#
loop_
_entity.id
_entity.type
_entity.pdbx_description
1 polymer ?
#
loop_
_entity_poly.entity_id
_entity_poly.type
_entity_poly.pdbx_seq_one_letter_code
_entity_poly.pdbx_strand_id
1 'polypeptide(L)'
;MPREAVIVEPRATNTGENVRFTAALLGELGLVFERIILVQKPYMERRTWATLVRQWPGGQDEFFVTSPPLGWDVYPDEKNPRELVTSIMVGDLMRIREYPARGFQAEQEIPDEVWAAGQRLIAAGYDRHLP
;
A
#
# COMPACT_ATOMS: atom_id res chain seq x y z
N MET A 1 22.20 -9.36 5.74
CA MET A 1 21.43 -9.38 7.00
C MET A 1 21.50 -10.77 7.60
N PRO A 2 21.65 -10.91 8.92
CA PRO A 2 21.59 -12.21 9.61
C PRO A 2 20.19 -12.84 9.47
N ARG A 3 20.10 -14.17 9.46
CA ARG A 3 18.84 -14.91 9.22
C ARG A 3 17.87 -14.77 10.39
N GLU A 4 18.40 -14.74 11.60
CA GLU A 4 17.70 -14.56 12.86
C GLU A 4 17.02 -13.19 13.00
N ALA A 5 17.43 -12.20 12.21
CA ALA A 5 16.79 -10.89 12.13
C ALA A 5 15.67 -10.82 11.07
N VAL A 6 15.38 -11.94 10.38
CA VAL A 6 14.37 -12.01 9.32
C VAL A 6 13.24 -12.93 9.75
N ILE A 7 12.07 -12.35 9.96
CA ILE A 7 10.82 -13.07 10.17
C ILE A 7 10.03 -13.03 8.87
N VAL A 8 9.50 -14.17 8.44
CA VAL A 8 8.75 -14.31 7.19
C VAL A 8 7.30 -14.63 7.50
N GLU A 9 6.38 -13.78 7.04
CA GLU A 9 4.95 -14.07 6.95
C GLU A 9 4.67 -14.51 5.50
N PRO A 10 4.32 -15.80 5.24
CA PRO A 10 4.22 -16.32 3.88
C PRO A 10 2.78 -16.47 3.36
N ARG A 11 1.74 -16.11 4.14
CA ARG A 11 0.34 -16.46 3.85
C ARG A 11 -0.45 -15.32 3.23
N ALA A 12 -0.03 -14.07 3.42
CA ALA A 12 -0.81 -12.94 2.96
C ALA A 12 -0.91 -12.87 1.42
N THR A 13 -2.13 -12.60 0.94
CA THR A 13 -2.46 -12.48 -0.48
C THR A 13 -2.85 -11.06 -0.88
N ASN A 14 -3.02 -10.16 0.09
CA ASN A 14 -3.40 -8.77 -0.11
C ASN A 14 -2.85 -7.86 1.00
N THR A 15 -2.91 -6.54 0.81
CA THR A 15 -2.33 -5.57 1.74
C THR A 15 -2.96 -5.62 3.14
N GLY A 16 -4.24 -5.94 3.27
CA GLY A 16 -4.90 -6.08 4.57
C GLY A 16 -4.42 -7.32 5.33
N GLU A 17 -4.22 -8.43 4.62
CA GLU A 17 -3.60 -9.63 5.18
C GLU A 17 -2.14 -9.41 5.57
N ASN A 18 -1.36 -8.68 4.76
CA ASN A 18 0.02 -8.33 5.13
C ASN A 18 0.04 -7.67 6.52
N VAL A 19 -0.89 -6.76 6.78
CA VAL A 19 -1.01 -6.06 8.07
C VAL A 19 -1.43 -7.02 9.18
N ARG A 20 -2.57 -7.71 9.02
CA ARG A 20 -3.14 -8.55 10.09
C ARG A 20 -2.30 -9.78 10.40
N PHE A 21 -1.76 -10.44 9.39
CA PHE A 21 -0.94 -11.65 9.59
C PHE A 21 0.43 -11.31 10.15
N THR A 22 1.03 -10.18 9.77
CA THR A 22 2.26 -9.70 10.41
C THR A 22 2.03 -9.42 11.88
N ALA A 23 0.98 -8.69 12.23
CA ALA A 23 0.67 -8.39 13.64
C ALA A 23 0.42 -9.66 14.46
N ALA A 24 -0.32 -10.63 13.91
CA ALA A 24 -0.56 -11.91 14.55
C ALA A 24 0.75 -12.71 14.76
N LEU A 25 1.61 -12.78 13.74
CA LEU A 25 2.90 -13.47 13.82
C LEU A 25 3.82 -12.84 14.87
N LEU A 26 3.88 -11.51 14.95
CA LEU A 26 4.65 -10.82 15.97
C LEU A 26 4.13 -11.12 17.38
N GLY A 27 2.81 -11.16 17.56
CA GLY A 27 2.17 -11.57 18.81
C GLY A 27 2.47 -13.02 19.21
N GLU A 28 2.43 -13.96 18.27
CA GLU A 28 2.80 -15.37 18.48
C GLU A 28 4.26 -15.53 18.93
N LEU A 29 5.15 -14.66 18.45
CA LEU A 29 6.56 -14.61 18.81
C LEU A 29 6.84 -13.79 20.09
N GLY A 30 5.82 -13.16 20.68
CA GLY A 30 5.98 -12.29 21.85
C GLY A 30 6.79 -11.01 21.56
N LEU A 31 6.83 -10.57 20.30
CA LEU A 31 7.59 -9.39 19.88
C LEU A 31 6.68 -8.16 19.83
N VAL A 32 7.13 -7.09 20.46
CA VAL A 32 6.44 -5.79 20.49
C VAL A 32 7.39 -4.72 19.96
N PHE A 33 6.90 -3.90 19.03
CA PHE A 33 7.66 -2.81 18.43
C PHE A 33 6.86 -1.52 18.51
N GLU A 34 7.45 -0.48 19.08
CA GLU A 34 6.81 0.84 19.19
C GLU A 34 6.89 1.66 17.89
N ARG A 35 7.86 1.32 17.02
CA ARG A 35 8.14 2.04 15.77
C ARG A 35 8.35 1.05 14.63
N ILE A 36 7.54 1.16 13.60
CA ILE A 36 7.53 0.22 12.47
C ILE A 36 7.64 1.00 11.15
N ILE A 37 8.60 0.60 10.32
CA ILE A 37 8.76 1.14 8.96
C ILE A 37 8.19 0.12 7.97
N LEU A 38 7.23 0.58 7.17
CA LEU A 38 6.67 -0.18 6.06
C LEU A 38 7.32 0.30 4.77
N VAL A 39 7.99 -0.63 4.09
CA VAL A 39 8.60 -0.35 2.79
C VAL A 39 7.70 -0.92 1.69
N GLN A 40 7.29 -0.08 0.75
CA GLN A 40 6.49 -0.47 -0.41
C GLN A 40 7.08 0.07 -1.72
N LYS A 41 6.41 -0.23 -2.83
CA LYS A 41 6.56 0.42 -4.12
C LYS A 41 6.11 1.89 -4.00
N PRO A 42 6.74 2.83 -4.71
CA PRO A 42 6.44 4.26 -4.57
C PRO A 42 4.96 4.61 -4.74
N TYR A 43 4.26 3.97 -5.67
CA TYR A 43 2.84 4.25 -5.90
C TYR A 43 1.88 3.65 -4.85
N MET A 44 2.37 2.83 -3.92
CA MET A 44 1.56 2.12 -2.92
C MET A 44 1.63 2.73 -1.51
N GLU A 45 2.43 3.77 -1.29
CA GLU A 45 2.66 4.31 0.06
C GLU A 45 1.36 4.76 0.76
N ARG A 46 0.57 5.63 0.12
CA ARG A 46 -0.69 6.12 0.70
C ARG A 46 -1.68 4.99 0.98
N ARG A 47 -1.82 4.05 0.04
CA ARG A 47 -2.71 2.89 0.20
C ARG A 47 -2.26 1.99 1.36
N THR A 48 -0.95 1.83 1.52
CA THR A 48 -0.34 1.04 2.59
C THR A 48 -0.61 1.68 3.95
N TRP A 49 -0.37 2.99 4.06
CA TRP A 49 -0.67 3.75 5.27
C TRP A 49 -2.16 3.64 5.64
N ALA A 50 -3.06 3.90 4.69
CA ALA A 50 -4.50 3.87 4.94
C ALA A 50 -4.99 2.47 5.35
N THR A 51 -4.43 1.41 4.75
CA THR A 51 -4.74 0.03 5.14
C THR A 51 -4.25 -0.29 6.54
N LEU A 52 -3.02 0.12 6.85
CA LEU A 52 -2.38 -0.11 8.15
C LEU A 52 -3.16 0.56 9.28
N VAL A 53 -3.46 1.85 9.17
CA VAL A 53 -4.22 2.61 10.17
C VAL A 53 -5.58 1.97 10.43
N ARG A 54 -6.18 1.35 9.41
CA ARG A 54 -7.50 0.72 9.54
C ARG A 54 -7.45 -0.69 10.12
N GLN A 55 -6.43 -1.47 9.77
CA GLN A 55 -6.42 -2.92 10.02
C GLN A 55 -5.37 -3.39 11.03
N TRP A 56 -4.46 -2.52 11.47
CA TRP A 56 -3.52 -2.88 12.53
C TRP A 56 -4.29 -3.07 13.85
N PRO A 57 -4.13 -4.22 14.53
CA PRO A 57 -4.89 -4.51 15.75
C PRO A 57 -4.36 -3.75 16.98
N GLY A 58 -3.14 -3.21 16.92
CA GLY A 58 -2.53 -2.37 17.94
C GLY A 58 -2.94 -0.90 17.85
N GLY A 59 -2.73 -0.14 18.93
CA GLY A 59 -3.17 1.25 19.02
C GLY A 59 -2.06 2.30 18.88
N GLN A 60 -1.02 2.22 19.72
CA GLN A 60 -0.06 3.33 19.96
C GLN A 60 1.22 3.25 19.12
N ASP A 61 1.27 2.38 18.13
CA ASP A 61 2.48 2.16 17.35
C ASP A 61 2.70 3.32 16.37
N GLU A 62 3.93 3.83 16.31
CA GLU A 62 4.31 4.87 15.37
C GLU A 62 4.72 4.22 14.04
N PHE A 63 3.96 4.56 12.99
CA PHE A 63 4.16 3.99 11.67
C PHE A 63 4.77 4.99 10.69
N PHE A 64 5.82 4.54 10.02
CA PHE A 64 6.42 5.24 8.90
C PHE A 64 6.22 4.42 7.63
N VAL A 65 5.83 5.07 6.55
CA VAL A 65 5.75 4.43 5.23
C VAL A 65 6.77 5.07 4.33
N THR A 66 7.52 4.24 3.60
CA THR A 66 8.55 4.70 2.67
C THR A 66 8.64 3.75 1.47
N SER A 67 9.39 4.18 0.47
CA SER A 67 9.71 3.43 -0.73
C SER A 67 11.10 3.82 -1.23
N PRO A 68 11.70 3.05 -2.14
CA PRO A 68 12.89 3.51 -2.84
C PRO A 68 12.65 4.89 -3.47
N PRO A 69 13.56 5.87 -3.31
CA PRO A 69 13.38 7.25 -3.78
C PRO A 69 13.60 7.35 -5.31
N LEU A 70 12.74 6.67 -6.06
CA LEU A 70 12.79 6.57 -7.51
C LEU A 70 11.69 7.45 -8.12
N GLY A 71 12.10 8.39 -8.96
CA GLY A 71 11.17 9.20 -9.74
C GLY A 71 10.47 8.38 -10.84
N TRP A 72 9.44 8.98 -11.43
CA TRP A 72 8.63 8.36 -12.49
C TRP A 72 9.45 7.89 -13.70
N ASP A 73 10.53 8.60 -14.05
CA ASP A 73 11.33 8.22 -15.20
C ASP A 73 12.24 7.01 -14.95
N VAL A 74 12.45 6.66 -13.68
CA VAL A 74 13.39 5.60 -13.25
C VAL A 74 12.66 4.36 -12.74
N TYR A 75 11.51 4.52 -12.07
CA TYR A 75 10.84 3.40 -11.43
C TYR A 75 10.30 2.34 -12.42
N PRO A 76 9.58 2.70 -13.50
CA PRO A 76 9.12 1.74 -14.50
C PRO A 76 10.30 1.17 -15.30
N ASP A 77 10.31 -0.14 -15.48
CA ASP A 77 11.35 -0.89 -16.18
C ASP A 77 10.74 -1.90 -17.17
N GLU A 78 11.58 -2.74 -17.79
CA GLU A 78 11.11 -3.77 -18.72
C GLU A 78 10.13 -4.77 -18.08
N LYS A 79 10.23 -5.00 -16.76
CA LYS A 79 9.36 -5.92 -16.02
C LYS A 79 8.08 -5.24 -15.52
N ASN A 80 8.12 -3.93 -15.35
CA ASN A 80 7.01 -3.07 -14.91
C ASN A 80 6.86 -1.89 -15.86
N PRO A 81 6.34 -2.09 -17.08
CA PRO A 81 6.24 -1.03 -18.07
C PRO A 81 5.39 0.13 -17.57
N ARG A 82 5.68 1.35 -18.05
CA ARG A 82 4.97 2.58 -17.67
C ARG A 82 3.45 2.43 -17.72
N GLU A 83 2.94 1.81 -18.78
CA GLU A 83 1.50 1.60 -18.98
C GLU A 83 0.86 0.73 -17.88
N LEU A 84 1.56 -0.33 -17.48
CA LEU A 84 1.14 -1.21 -16.39
C LEU A 84 1.14 -0.44 -15.06
N VAL A 85 2.23 0.28 -14.76
CA VAL A 85 2.35 1.05 -13.52
C VAL A 85 1.27 2.13 -13.44
N THR A 86 1.01 2.86 -14.53
CA THR A 86 -0.07 3.85 -14.60
C THR A 86 -1.43 3.22 -14.33
N SER A 87 -1.72 2.06 -14.92
CA SER A 87 -2.99 1.36 -14.71
C SER A 87 -3.15 0.93 -13.25
N ILE A 88 -2.08 0.45 -12.61
CA ILE A 88 -2.08 0.09 -11.19
C ILE A 88 -2.31 1.33 -10.30
N MET A 89 -1.63 2.45 -10.60
CA MET A 89 -1.81 3.72 -9.88
C MET A 89 -3.26 4.21 -9.92
N VAL A 90 -3.90 4.14 -11.10
CA VAL A 90 -5.32 4.48 -11.27
C VAL A 90 -6.20 3.56 -10.42
N GLY A 91 -5.94 2.25 -10.45
CA GLY A 91 -6.61 1.29 -9.60
C GLY A 91 -6.47 1.61 -8.11
N ASP A 92 -5.27 1.97 -7.66
CA ASP A 92 -5.00 2.33 -6.27
C ASP A 92 -5.70 3.62 -5.85
N LEU A 93 -5.79 4.62 -6.73
CA LEU A 93 -6.59 5.82 -6.49
C LEU A 93 -8.07 5.48 -6.24
N MET A 94 -8.65 4.57 -7.05
CA MET A 94 -10.04 4.14 -6.83
C MET A 94 -10.21 3.40 -5.50
N ARG A 95 -9.25 2.52 -5.15
CA ARG A 95 -9.27 1.83 -3.85
C ARG A 95 -9.20 2.82 -2.70
N ILE A 96 -8.33 3.82 -2.77
CA ILE A 96 -8.24 4.88 -1.75
C ILE A 96 -9.58 5.60 -1.58
N ARG A 97 -10.32 5.82 -2.68
CA ARG A 97 -11.65 6.45 -2.65
C ARG A 97 -12.73 5.55 -2.05
N GLU A 98 -12.75 4.26 -2.44
CA GLU A 98 -13.89 3.36 -2.20
C GLU A 98 -13.73 2.45 -0.97
N TYR A 99 -12.51 2.02 -0.68
CA TYR A 99 -12.23 1.03 0.36
C TYR A 99 -12.51 1.51 1.80
N PRO A 100 -12.48 2.82 2.12
CA PRO A 100 -12.91 3.30 3.42
C PRO A 100 -14.36 2.91 3.76
N ALA A 101 -15.28 3.05 2.80
CA ALA A 101 -16.69 2.67 2.99
C ALA A 101 -16.88 1.15 3.20
N ARG A 102 -15.91 0.34 2.75
CA ARG A 102 -15.88 -1.12 2.93
C ARG A 102 -15.14 -1.54 4.22
N GLY A 103 -14.60 -0.57 4.96
CA GLY A 103 -13.85 -0.81 6.19
C GLY A 103 -12.44 -1.35 5.98
N PHE A 104 -11.90 -1.34 4.76
CA PHE A 104 -10.57 -1.88 4.45
C PHE A 104 -9.44 -0.85 4.60
N GLN A 105 -9.74 0.44 4.46
CA GLN A 105 -8.77 1.54 4.57
C GLN A 105 -9.31 2.66 5.45
N ALA A 106 -8.43 3.49 6.00
CA ALA A 106 -8.78 4.76 6.60
C ALA A 106 -9.12 5.76 5.49
N GLU A 107 -9.99 6.72 5.78
CA GLU A 107 -10.32 7.78 4.82
C GLU A 107 -9.10 8.63 4.50
N GLN A 108 -8.99 9.06 3.24
CA GLN A 108 -7.90 9.89 2.73
C GLN A 108 -8.49 11.02 1.91
N GLU A 109 -7.99 12.23 2.11
CA GLU A 109 -8.31 13.34 1.23
C GLU A 109 -7.69 13.10 -0.14
N ILE A 110 -8.53 13.20 -1.18
CA ILE A 110 -8.10 13.14 -2.58
C ILE A 110 -8.34 14.53 -3.16
N PRO A 111 -7.28 15.30 -3.48
CA PRO A 111 -7.43 16.58 -4.14
C PRO A 111 -8.17 16.45 -5.48
N ASP A 112 -9.01 17.43 -5.81
CA ASP A 112 -9.83 17.42 -7.03
C ASP A 112 -8.99 17.24 -8.31
N GLU A 113 -7.80 17.85 -8.35
CA GLU A 113 -6.87 17.71 -9.48
C GLU A 113 -6.37 16.27 -9.67
N VAL A 114 -6.13 15.55 -8.57
CA VAL A 114 -5.69 14.15 -8.57
C VAL A 114 -6.83 13.26 -9.03
N TRP A 115 -8.04 13.51 -8.52
CA TRP A 115 -9.24 12.78 -8.94
C TRP A 115 -9.51 12.98 -10.43
N ALA A 116 -9.50 14.23 -10.90
CA ALA A 116 -9.70 14.56 -12.31
C ALA A 116 -8.61 13.94 -13.21
N ALA A 117 -7.36 13.89 -12.75
CA ALA A 117 -6.29 13.21 -13.48
C ALA A 117 -6.55 11.70 -13.60
N GLY A 118 -6.98 11.05 -12.51
CA GLY A 118 -7.39 9.65 -12.52
C GLY A 118 -8.51 9.38 -13.52
N GLN A 119 -9.55 10.23 -13.54
CA GLN A 119 -10.66 10.11 -14.49
C GLN A 119 -10.22 10.24 -15.96
N ARG A 120 -9.30 11.16 -16.27
CA ARG A 120 -8.72 11.29 -17.63
C ARG A 120 -7.94 10.04 -18.05
N LEU A 121 -7.20 9.44 -17.12
CA LEU A 121 -6.45 8.21 -17.39
C LEU A 121 -7.37 7.01 -17.60
N ILE A 122 -8.47 6.90 -16.83
CA ILE A 122 -9.50 5.88 -17.08
C ILE A 122 -10.09 6.04 -18.48
N ALA A 123 -10.47 7.26 -18.87
CA ALA A 123 -10.99 7.54 -20.20
C ALA A 123 -9.97 7.25 -21.33
N ALA A 124 -8.68 7.28 -21.02
CA ALA A 124 -7.59 6.94 -21.94
C ALA A 124 -7.24 5.43 -21.95
N GLY A 125 -7.96 4.58 -21.22
CA GLY A 125 -7.81 3.12 -21.25
C GLY A 125 -6.89 2.52 -20.16
N TYR A 126 -6.51 3.29 -19.14
CA TYR A 126 -5.72 2.80 -18.00
C TYR A 126 -6.59 2.19 -16.90
N ASP A 127 -7.50 1.29 -17.26
CA ASP A 127 -8.56 0.74 -16.40
C ASP A 127 -8.37 -0.74 -16.00
N ARG A 128 -7.28 -1.37 -16.45
CA ARG A 128 -7.02 -2.81 -16.25
C ARG A 128 -6.89 -3.27 -14.80
N HIS A 129 -6.70 -2.33 -13.86
CA HIS A 129 -6.52 -2.62 -12.44
C HIS A 129 -7.53 -1.92 -11.54
N LEU A 130 -8.66 -1.47 -12.10
CA LEU A 130 -9.78 -0.98 -11.31
C LEU A 130 -10.26 -2.08 -10.31
N PRO A 131 -10.91 -1.69 -9.19
CA PRO A 131 -11.36 -2.60 -8.15
C PRO A 131 -12.38 -3.64 -8.58
#